data_AF-A0A2S6AAG1-F1
#
_entry.id   AF-A0A2S6AAG1-F1
#
_cell.length_a   1.000
_cell.length_b   1.000
_cell.length_c   1.000
_cell.angle_alpha   90.00
_cell.angle_beta   90.00
_cell.angle_gamma   90.00
#
_symmetry.space_group_name_H-M   'P 1'
#
loop_
_entity.id
_entity.type
_entity.pdbx_description
1 polymer ?
#
loop_
_entity_poly.entity_id
_entity_poly.type
_entity_poly.pdbx_seq_one_letter_code
_entity_poly.pdbx_strand_id
1 'polypeptide(L)'
;MSSAVQQSREAEAFLEARRAIAPEVVSACAGWTAHEVTAHLVAGAVEISRHLEPYLNGEPVPATRGFEEREAPFRAMSDPELMRRLELEEQRLRGLLGDVLAADPDAVVPWTGRTMPVAMFLPHLRSEFAVHRWDITGDDGIGDELLAQPELTAHAVRALGPMLLASGVRRDPSPDENFDVRLRSPGRPISGCRSNPVALQ
;
A
#
# COMPACT_ATOMS: atom_id res chain seq x y z
N MET A 1 -12.92 7.53 -24.94
CA MET A 1 -12.91 8.53 -23.85
C MET A 1 -12.30 7.84 -22.65
N SER A 2 -11.09 8.21 -22.25
CA SER A 2 -10.42 7.59 -21.09
C SER A 2 -11.27 7.85 -19.84
N SER A 3 -11.70 6.79 -19.17
CA SER A 3 -12.33 6.89 -17.85
C SER A 3 -11.18 7.05 -16.85
N ALA A 4 -10.69 8.27 -16.71
CA ALA A 4 -9.61 8.55 -15.78
C ALA A 4 -10.05 8.15 -14.36
N VAL A 5 -9.27 7.27 -13.73
CA VAL A 5 -9.45 6.95 -12.31
C VAL A 5 -9.32 8.26 -11.53
N GLN A 6 -10.35 8.58 -10.74
CA GLN A 6 -10.37 9.78 -9.92
C GLN A 6 -9.35 9.66 -8.78
N GLN A 7 -8.80 10.79 -8.36
CA GLN A 7 -7.97 10.81 -7.15
C GLN A 7 -8.82 10.38 -5.96
N SER A 8 -8.27 9.49 -5.13
CA SER A 8 -9.00 8.97 -3.99
C SER A 8 -8.94 9.93 -2.81
N ARG A 9 -9.92 9.81 -1.90
CA ARG A 9 -9.96 10.60 -0.67
C ARG A 9 -8.72 10.34 0.22
N GLU A 10 -8.23 9.10 0.23
CA GLU A 10 -7.03 8.70 0.96
C GLU A 10 -5.78 9.42 0.42
N ALA A 11 -5.61 9.48 -0.89
CA ALA A 11 -4.49 10.17 -1.53
C ALA A 11 -4.53 11.69 -1.28
N GLU A 12 -5.71 12.30 -1.40
CA GLU A 12 -5.91 13.72 -1.08
C GLU A 12 -5.57 14.03 0.39
N ALA A 13 -6.10 13.24 1.32
CA ALA A 13 -5.87 13.41 2.75
C ALA A 13 -4.39 13.22 3.14
N PHE A 14 -3.69 12.30 2.47
CA PHE A 14 -2.24 12.13 2.64
C PHE A 14 -1.50 13.38 2.18
N LEU A 15 -1.77 13.88 0.97
CA LEU A 15 -1.10 15.07 0.42
C LEU A 15 -1.35 16.32 1.26
N GLU A 16 -2.59 16.50 1.76
CA GLU A 16 -2.94 17.57 2.68
C GLU A 16 -2.13 17.50 3.97
N ALA A 17 -2.12 16.33 4.63
CA ALA A 17 -1.33 16.11 5.84
C ALA A 17 0.16 16.37 5.56
N ARG A 18 0.66 15.92 4.42
CA ARG A 18 2.08 15.96 4.10
C ARG A 18 2.60 17.36 3.78
N ARG A 19 1.72 18.26 3.35
CA ARG A 19 1.98 19.71 3.22
C ARG A 19 2.02 20.43 4.57
N ALA A 20 1.40 19.88 5.60
CA ALA A 20 1.28 20.50 6.92
C ALA A 20 2.36 20.07 7.92
N ILE A 21 3.12 19.01 7.62
CA ILE A 21 4.15 18.46 8.51
C ILE A 21 5.56 18.59 7.92
N ALA A 22 6.55 18.63 8.80
CA ALA A 22 7.96 18.62 8.40
C ALA A 22 8.38 17.23 7.86
N PRO A 23 9.27 17.15 6.87
CA PRO A 23 9.76 15.89 6.33
C PRO A 23 10.37 14.95 7.39
N GLU A 24 10.98 15.51 8.43
CA GLU A 24 11.72 14.78 9.46
C GLU A 24 10.83 14.18 10.55
N VAL A 25 9.51 14.39 10.50
CA VAL A 25 8.56 13.78 11.45
C VAL A 25 8.70 12.26 11.37
N VAL A 26 9.05 11.64 12.50
CA VAL A 26 9.15 10.19 12.62
C VAL A 26 7.78 9.57 12.44
N SER A 27 7.70 8.56 11.58
CA SER A 27 6.46 7.84 11.32
C SER A 27 6.34 6.59 12.19
N ALA A 28 5.16 5.98 12.24
CA ALA A 28 4.97 4.68 12.89
C ALA A 28 5.69 3.53 12.15
N CYS A 29 6.12 3.73 10.89
CA CYS A 29 7.03 2.83 10.21
C CYS A 29 8.43 2.95 10.83
N ALA A 30 8.90 1.87 11.47
CA ALA A 30 10.16 1.89 12.21
C ALA A 30 11.35 2.35 11.35
N GLY A 31 11.99 3.44 11.79
CA GLY A 31 13.17 4.03 11.14
C GLY A 31 12.85 4.92 9.95
N TRP A 32 11.57 5.24 9.70
CA TRP A 32 11.15 6.09 8.60
C TRP A 32 10.65 7.43 9.13
N THR A 33 10.94 8.49 8.39
CA THR A 33 10.30 9.80 8.55
C THR A 33 9.21 9.97 7.51
N ALA A 34 8.49 11.08 7.59
CA ALA A 34 7.54 11.47 6.58
C ALA A 34 8.18 11.60 5.19
N HIS A 35 9.48 11.90 5.08
CA HIS A 35 10.23 11.88 3.82
C HIS A 35 10.37 10.47 3.24
N GLU A 36 10.79 9.49 4.03
CA GLU A 36 10.91 8.10 3.56
C GLU A 36 9.54 7.51 3.18
N VAL A 37 8.49 7.84 3.93
CA VAL A 37 7.11 7.44 3.60
C VAL A 37 6.69 8.02 2.25
N THR A 38 6.94 9.31 1.99
CA THR A 38 6.65 9.91 0.68
C THR A 38 7.47 9.23 -0.42
N ALA A 39 8.76 8.98 -0.19
CA ALA A 39 9.64 8.32 -1.16
C ALA A 39 9.15 6.91 -1.52
N HIS A 40 8.65 6.17 -0.55
CA HIS A 40 8.03 4.86 -0.74
C HIS A 40 6.80 4.93 -1.64
N LEU A 41 5.89 5.87 -1.39
CA LEU A 41 4.68 6.05 -2.19
C LEU A 41 4.99 6.43 -3.64
N VAL A 42 5.95 7.34 -3.86
CA VAL A 42 6.42 7.68 -5.22
C VAL A 42 7.01 6.45 -5.91
N ALA A 43 7.89 5.72 -5.22
CA ALA A 43 8.53 4.54 -5.77
C ALA A 43 7.51 3.45 -6.14
N GLY A 44 6.49 3.25 -5.30
CA GLY A 44 5.36 2.38 -5.59
C GLY A 44 4.63 2.81 -6.85
N ALA A 45 4.30 4.10 -6.98
CA ALA A 45 3.56 4.60 -8.13
C ALA A 45 4.34 4.45 -9.45
N VAL A 46 5.65 4.74 -9.42
CA VAL A 46 6.55 4.58 -10.56
C VAL A 46 6.73 3.11 -10.93
N GLU A 47 6.84 2.22 -9.94
CA GLU A 47 7.00 0.80 -10.20
C GLU A 47 5.75 0.19 -10.84
N ILE A 48 4.55 0.57 -10.38
CA ILE A 48 3.31 0.12 -11.02
C ILE A 48 3.23 0.66 -12.44
N SER A 49 3.53 1.94 -12.64
CA SER A 49 3.52 2.55 -13.98
C SER A 49 4.48 1.86 -14.95
N ARG A 50 5.67 1.45 -14.47
CA ARG A 50 6.66 0.68 -15.23
C ARG A 50 6.14 -0.70 -15.67
N HIS A 51 5.10 -1.23 -15.02
CA HIS A 51 4.45 -2.46 -15.44
C HIS A 51 3.29 -2.21 -16.40
N LEU A 52 2.49 -1.17 -16.15
CA LEU A 52 1.28 -0.87 -16.95
C LEU A 52 1.60 -0.28 -18.33
N GLU A 53 2.65 0.52 -18.45
CA GLU A 53 3.00 1.15 -19.73
C GLU A 53 3.45 0.12 -20.79
N PRO A 54 4.38 -0.82 -20.51
CA PRO A 54 4.67 -1.92 -21.42
C PRO A 54 3.44 -2.81 -21.71
N TYR A 55 2.60 -3.07 -20.69
CA TYR A 55 1.38 -3.85 -20.87
C TYR A 55 0.45 -3.23 -21.93
N LEU A 56 0.20 -1.92 -21.85
CA LEU A 56 -0.62 -1.20 -22.83
C LEU A 56 -0.03 -1.25 -24.25
N ASN A 57 1.29 -1.26 -24.36
CA ASN A 57 1.99 -1.30 -25.64
C ASN A 57 2.12 -2.73 -26.21
N GLY A 58 1.62 -3.75 -25.50
CA GLY A 58 1.82 -5.16 -25.88
C GLY A 58 3.28 -5.61 -25.75
N GLU A 59 4.07 -4.90 -24.96
CA GLU A 59 5.48 -5.18 -24.71
C GLU A 59 5.66 -6.09 -23.48
N PRO A 60 6.81 -6.79 -23.38
CA PRO A 60 7.10 -7.58 -22.19
C PRO A 60 7.12 -6.73 -20.92
N VAL A 61 6.27 -7.09 -19.96
CA VAL A 61 6.27 -6.48 -18.62
C VAL A 61 7.53 -6.89 -17.86
N PRO A 62 8.31 -5.95 -17.32
CA PRO A 62 9.55 -6.27 -16.63
C PRO A 62 9.31 -6.93 -15.27
N ALA A 63 10.37 -7.51 -14.70
CA ALA A 63 10.35 -7.96 -13.32
C ALA A 63 10.23 -6.77 -12.34
N THR A 64 9.50 -6.98 -11.24
CA THR A 64 9.38 -6.00 -10.16
C THR A 64 10.72 -5.80 -9.47
N ARG A 65 11.16 -4.55 -9.35
CA ARG A 65 12.39 -4.17 -8.65
C ARG A 65 12.28 -4.35 -7.14
N GLY A 66 13.42 -4.59 -6.51
CA GLY A 66 13.52 -4.63 -5.04
C GLY A 66 13.27 -3.25 -4.42
N PHE A 67 12.91 -3.23 -3.13
CA PHE A 67 12.63 -1.99 -2.38
C PHE A 67 13.81 -1.00 -2.43
N GLU A 68 15.03 -1.45 -2.15
CA GLU A 68 16.20 -0.59 -2.15
C GLU A 68 16.43 0.07 -3.52
N GLU A 69 16.38 -0.74 -4.59
CA GLU A 69 16.59 -0.27 -5.96
C GLU A 69 15.55 0.78 -6.37
N ARG A 70 14.28 0.56 -6.03
CA ARG A 70 13.19 1.45 -6.46
C ARG A 70 13.06 2.71 -5.60
N GLU A 71 13.42 2.67 -4.31
CA GLU A 71 13.22 3.78 -3.37
C GLU A 71 14.44 4.71 -3.25
N ALA A 72 15.65 4.19 -3.43
CA ALA A 72 16.89 4.98 -3.29
C ALA A 72 16.90 6.29 -4.09
N PRO A 73 16.43 6.35 -5.36
CA PRO A 73 16.39 7.59 -6.11
C PRO A 73 15.50 8.66 -5.47
N PHE A 74 14.39 8.26 -4.85
CA PHE A 74 13.41 9.18 -4.27
C PHE A 74 13.80 9.62 -2.86
N ARG A 75 14.43 8.72 -2.07
CA ARG A 75 15.01 9.10 -0.77
C ARG A 75 16.09 10.17 -0.90
N ALA A 76 16.84 10.15 -2.01
CA ALA A 76 17.89 11.13 -2.30
C ALA A 76 17.35 12.50 -2.77
N MET A 77 16.06 12.63 -3.12
CA MET A 77 15.48 13.90 -3.54
C MET A 77 15.31 14.86 -2.37
N SER A 78 15.28 16.17 -2.67
CA SER A 78 14.80 17.16 -1.70
C SER A 78 13.30 16.99 -1.46
N ASP A 79 12.81 17.29 -0.26
CA ASP A 79 11.37 17.16 0.07
C ASP A 79 10.44 17.93 -0.90
N PRO A 80 10.74 19.20 -1.31
CA PRO A 80 9.89 19.90 -2.28
C PRO A 80 9.86 19.24 -3.67
N GLU A 81 10.98 18.65 -4.10
CA GLU A 81 11.04 17.90 -5.36
C GLU A 81 10.26 16.59 -5.25
N LEU A 82 10.40 15.90 -4.12
CA LEU A 82 9.74 14.64 -3.85
C LEU A 82 8.21 14.80 -3.78
N MET A 83 7.72 15.85 -3.12
CA MET A 83 6.29 16.16 -3.07
C MET A 83 5.71 16.45 -4.47
N ARG A 84 6.42 17.23 -5.29
CA ARG A 84 6.02 17.45 -6.68
C ARG A 84 6.00 16.14 -7.46
N ARG A 85 6.99 15.27 -7.21
CA ARG A 85 7.09 13.98 -7.89
C ARG A 85 5.94 13.06 -7.51
N LEU A 86 5.53 13.04 -6.25
CA LEU A 86 4.37 12.27 -5.79
C LEU A 86 3.10 12.66 -6.53
N GLU A 87 2.78 13.95 -6.62
CA GLU A 87 1.57 14.41 -7.32
C GLU A 87 1.56 14.02 -8.79
N LEU A 88 2.70 14.17 -9.48
CA LEU A 88 2.82 13.83 -10.90
C LEU A 88 2.69 12.33 -11.16
N GLU A 89 3.37 11.50 -10.36
CA GLU A 89 3.36 10.04 -10.57
C GLU A 89 2.05 9.39 -10.10
N GLU A 90 1.41 9.93 -9.06
CA GLU A 90 0.06 9.53 -8.65
C GLU A 90 -0.94 9.81 -9.78
N GLN A 91 -0.88 11.00 -10.38
CA GLN A 91 -1.74 11.37 -11.51
C GLN A 91 -1.48 10.49 -12.73
N ARG A 92 -0.21 10.27 -13.08
CA ARG A 92 0.17 9.42 -14.21
C ARG A 92 -0.33 7.99 -14.00
N LEU A 93 -0.11 7.43 -12.82
CA LEU A 93 -0.54 6.08 -12.49
C LEU A 93 -2.06 5.91 -12.62
N ARG A 94 -2.84 6.87 -12.12
CA ARG A 94 -4.31 6.84 -12.30
C ARG A 94 -4.73 6.87 -13.76
N GLY A 95 -4.04 7.66 -14.59
CA GLY A 95 -4.25 7.65 -16.04
C GLY A 95 -4.01 6.27 -16.64
N LEU A 96 -2.86 5.67 -16.35
CA LEU A 96 -2.50 4.33 -16.84
C LEU A 96 -3.47 3.25 -16.36
N LEU A 97 -3.88 3.28 -15.09
CA LEU A 97 -4.89 2.35 -14.56
C LEU A 97 -6.22 2.50 -15.29
N GLY A 98 -6.66 3.73 -15.54
CA GLY A 98 -7.88 4.00 -16.29
C GLY A 98 -7.80 3.48 -17.72
N ASP A 99 -6.68 3.71 -18.40
CA ASP A 99 -6.48 3.26 -19.78
C ASP A 99 -6.41 1.74 -19.88
N VAL A 100 -5.69 1.06 -18.97
CA VAL A 100 -5.62 -0.41 -18.93
C VAL A 100 -7.00 -1.01 -18.66
N LEU A 101 -7.71 -0.54 -17.64
CA LEU A 101 -9.01 -1.12 -17.26
C LEU A 101 -10.12 -0.81 -18.28
N ALA A 102 -10.00 0.29 -19.02
CA ALA A 102 -10.90 0.57 -20.14
C ALA A 102 -10.66 -0.34 -21.35
N ALA A 103 -9.40 -0.74 -21.58
CA ALA A 103 -9.04 -1.66 -22.66
C ALA A 103 -9.33 -3.13 -22.29
N ASP A 104 -9.00 -3.52 -21.06
CA ASP A 104 -9.15 -4.87 -20.53
C ASP A 104 -9.46 -4.83 -19.02
N PRO A 105 -10.74 -4.97 -18.63
CA PRO A 105 -11.16 -4.97 -17.23
C PRO A 105 -10.55 -6.12 -16.40
N ASP A 106 -10.18 -7.22 -17.04
CA ASP A 106 -9.65 -8.43 -16.40
C ASP A 106 -8.12 -8.52 -16.53
N ALA A 107 -7.47 -7.41 -16.93
CA ALA A 107 -6.04 -7.32 -17.13
C ALA A 107 -5.25 -7.84 -15.92
N VAL A 108 -4.20 -8.61 -16.19
CA VAL A 108 -3.28 -9.13 -15.18
C VAL A 108 -1.83 -8.81 -15.56
N VAL A 109 -1.01 -8.48 -14.56
CA VAL A 109 0.42 -8.23 -14.74
C VAL A 109 1.26 -9.03 -13.75
N PRO A 110 2.50 -9.42 -14.12
CA PRO A 110 3.48 -9.88 -13.14
C PRO A 110 3.70 -8.81 -12.08
N TRP A 111 3.70 -9.20 -10.81
CA TRP A 111 3.94 -8.32 -9.66
C TRP A 111 4.51 -9.13 -8.51
N THR A 112 5.68 -8.75 -7.99
CA THR A 112 6.30 -9.36 -6.80
C THR A 112 6.34 -10.91 -6.81
N GLY A 113 6.66 -11.50 -7.96
CA GLY A 113 6.76 -12.95 -8.13
C GLY A 113 5.42 -13.69 -8.26
N ARG A 114 4.31 -12.96 -8.37
CA ARG A 114 2.96 -13.51 -8.63
C ARG A 114 2.31 -12.80 -9.83
N THR A 115 1.18 -13.32 -10.27
CA THR A 115 0.30 -12.63 -11.21
C THR A 115 -0.74 -11.83 -10.42
N MET A 116 -0.93 -10.56 -10.75
CA MET A 116 -1.85 -9.67 -10.04
C MET A 116 -2.85 -9.02 -11.01
N PRO A 117 -4.17 -9.09 -10.74
CA PRO A 117 -5.16 -8.31 -11.47
C PRO A 117 -4.90 -6.81 -11.32
N VAL A 118 -4.93 -6.08 -12.43
CA VAL A 118 -4.66 -4.64 -12.43
C VAL A 118 -5.70 -3.88 -11.59
N ALA A 119 -6.95 -4.34 -11.60
CA ALA A 119 -8.00 -3.77 -10.76
C ALA A 119 -7.68 -3.80 -9.26
N MET A 120 -6.82 -4.72 -8.79
CA MET A 120 -6.40 -4.79 -7.39
C MET A 120 -5.45 -3.65 -6.98
N PHE A 121 -4.82 -2.95 -7.92
CA PHE A 121 -4.03 -1.75 -7.59
C PHE A 121 -4.90 -0.62 -7.04
N LEU A 122 -6.18 -0.53 -7.42
CA LEU A 122 -7.07 0.53 -6.94
C LEU A 122 -7.29 0.47 -5.41
N PRO A 123 -7.78 -0.63 -4.82
CA PRO A 123 -7.87 -0.73 -3.36
C PRO A 123 -6.50 -0.78 -2.69
N HIS A 124 -5.46 -1.25 -3.38
CA HIS A 124 -4.10 -1.24 -2.83
C HIS A 124 -3.59 0.17 -2.60
N LEU A 125 -3.62 1.04 -3.61
CA LEU A 125 -3.16 2.43 -3.49
C LEU A 125 -3.95 3.20 -2.43
N ARG A 126 -5.28 3.02 -2.40
CA ARG A 126 -6.12 3.60 -1.34
C ARG A 126 -5.65 3.16 0.06
N SER A 127 -5.39 1.86 0.24
CA SER A 127 -4.89 1.31 1.49
C SER A 127 -3.51 1.88 1.85
N GLU A 128 -2.58 1.95 0.90
CA GLU A 128 -1.23 2.50 1.11
C GLU A 128 -1.31 3.96 1.58
N PHE A 129 -2.09 4.82 0.90
CA PHE A 129 -2.26 6.21 1.31
C PHE A 129 -2.93 6.37 2.68
N ALA A 130 -3.96 5.58 2.98
CA ALA A 130 -4.64 5.66 4.28
C ALA A 130 -3.73 5.26 5.44
N VAL A 131 -3.02 4.14 5.31
CA VAL A 131 -2.10 3.63 6.34
C VAL A 131 -0.93 4.59 6.51
N HIS A 132 -0.30 5.02 5.42
CA HIS A 132 0.86 5.89 5.50
C HIS A 132 0.54 7.33 5.90
N ARG A 133 -0.72 7.77 5.74
CA ARG A 133 -1.18 9.00 6.39
C ARG A 133 -1.22 8.81 7.90
N TRP A 134 -1.84 7.73 8.38
CA TRP A 134 -1.86 7.43 9.81
C TRP A 134 -0.44 7.30 10.39
N ASP A 135 0.49 6.71 9.64
CA ASP A 135 1.88 6.60 10.09
C ASP A 135 2.52 7.94 10.43
N ILE A 136 2.15 9.03 9.74
CA ILE A 136 2.75 10.36 9.92
C ILE A 136 1.91 11.31 10.78
N THR A 137 0.60 11.07 10.91
CA THR A 137 -0.30 11.93 11.69
C THR A 137 -0.74 11.32 13.02
N GLY A 138 -0.60 10.01 13.19
CA GLY A 138 -1.18 9.26 14.29
C GLY A 138 -2.71 9.22 14.24
N ASP A 139 -3.31 8.94 15.40
CA ASP A 139 -4.76 8.79 15.57
C ASP A 139 -5.47 10.14 15.44
N ASP A 140 -6.31 10.28 14.41
CA ASP A 140 -7.21 11.41 14.22
C ASP A 140 -8.53 10.99 13.54
N GLY A 141 -9.51 11.88 13.51
CA GLY A 141 -10.83 11.57 12.95
C GLY A 141 -10.82 11.24 11.45
N ILE A 142 -9.83 11.72 10.69
CA ILE A 142 -9.65 11.36 9.29
C ILE A 142 -9.08 9.94 9.20
N GLY A 143 -8.09 9.59 10.01
CA GLY A 143 -7.56 8.23 10.09
C GLY A 143 -8.65 7.22 10.43
N ASP A 144 -9.49 7.54 11.42
CA ASP A 144 -10.66 6.73 11.77
C ASP A 144 -11.61 6.55 10.59
N GLU A 145 -11.95 7.63 9.88
CA GLU A 145 -12.80 7.58 8.68
C GLU A 145 -12.19 6.69 7.59
N LEU A 146 -10.94 6.94 7.21
CA LEU A 146 -10.28 6.27 6.09
C LEU A 146 -10.03 4.79 6.38
N LEU A 147 -9.54 4.46 7.58
CA LEU A 147 -9.18 3.09 7.95
C LEU A 147 -10.39 2.23 8.35
N ALA A 148 -11.54 2.84 8.69
CA ALA A 148 -12.77 2.10 8.98
C ALA A 148 -13.45 1.51 7.73
N GLN A 149 -12.97 1.82 6.53
CA GLN A 149 -13.54 1.34 5.27
C GLN A 149 -13.39 -0.20 5.15
N PRO A 150 -14.50 -0.97 5.11
CA PRO A 150 -14.44 -2.43 5.14
C PRO A 150 -13.65 -3.04 3.98
N GLU A 151 -13.70 -2.43 2.80
CA GLU A 151 -12.98 -2.88 1.61
C GLU A 151 -11.46 -2.73 1.74
N LEU A 152 -10.97 -1.68 2.41
CA LEU A 152 -9.54 -1.50 2.66
C LEU A 152 -9.05 -2.49 3.71
N THR A 153 -9.86 -2.76 4.74
CA THR A 153 -9.57 -3.81 5.72
C THR A 153 -9.49 -5.19 5.03
N ALA A 154 -10.48 -5.52 4.19
CA ALA A 154 -10.48 -6.79 3.46
C ALA A 154 -9.28 -6.93 2.51
N HIS A 155 -8.90 -5.83 1.83
CA HIS A 155 -7.72 -5.78 1.00
C HIS A 155 -6.44 -6.01 1.81
N ALA A 156 -6.25 -5.29 2.92
CA ALA A 156 -5.08 -5.41 3.79
C ALA A 156 -4.92 -6.85 4.33
N VAL A 157 -6.02 -7.48 4.77
CA VAL A 157 -6.00 -8.88 5.23
C VAL A 157 -5.57 -9.83 4.11
N ARG A 158 -6.06 -9.64 2.87
CA ARG A 158 -5.69 -10.49 1.73
C ARG A 158 -4.26 -10.25 1.24
N ALA A 159 -3.83 -8.99 1.19
CA ALA A 159 -2.55 -8.59 0.63
C ALA A 159 -1.39 -8.79 1.62
N LEU A 160 -1.57 -8.39 2.89
CA LEU A 160 -0.55 -8.40 3.92
C LEU A 160 -0.64 -9.61 4.85
N GLY A 161 -1.84 -10.14 5.07
CA GLY A 161 -2.11 -11.21 6.03
C GLY A 161 -1.16 -12.42 5.90
N PRO A 162 -0.93 -12.99 4.70
CA PRO A 162 0.00 -14.11 4.54
C PRO A 162 1.45 -13.77 4.95
N MET A 163 1.93 -12.58 4.59
CA MET A 163 3.29 -12.14 4.93
C MET A 163 3.44 -11.88 6.43
N LEU A 164 2.46 -11.21 7.03
CA LEU A 164 2.42 -10.92 8.46
C LEU A 164 2.31 -12.21 9.27
N LEU A 165 1.49 -13.16 8.84
CA LEU A 165 1.36 -14.47 9.46
C LEU A 165 2.69 -15.24 9.39
N ALA A 166 3.30 -15.35 8.21
CA ALA A 166 4.58 -16.03 8.06
C ALA A 166 5.70 -15.37 8.89
N SER A 167 5.70 -14.03 8.98
CA SER A 167 6.62 -13.28 9.84
C SER A 167 6.39 -13.58 11.32
N GLY A 168 5.12 -13.59 11.75
CA GLY A 168 4.72 -13.93 13.10
C GLY A 168 5.17 -15.33 13.49
N VAL A 169 4.89 -16.34 12.66
CA VAL A 169 5.30 -17.73 12.88
C VAL A 169 6.82 -17.86 13.03
N ARG A 170 7.61 -17.19 12.20
CA ARG A 170 9.08 -17.22 12.31
C ARG A 170 9.63 -16.57 13.59
N ARG A 171 8.86 -15.66 14.18
CA ARG A 171 9.22 -14.92 15.40
C ARG A 171 8.54 -15.49 16.65
N ASP A 172 7.76 -16.54 16.49
CA ASP A 172 7.06 -17.20 17.58
C ASP A 172 8.10 -17.84 18.52
N PRO A 173 8.20 -17.41 19.78
CA PRO A 173 9.12 -18.02 20.73
C PRO A 173 8.66 -19.41 21.19
N SER A 174 7.43 -19.83 20.86
CA SER A 174 6.81 -21.08 21.31
C SER A 174 5.97 -21.72 20.18
N PRO A 175 6.59 -22.09 19.04
CA PRO A 175 5.89 -22.51 17.82
C PRO A 175 5.08 -23.82 17.96
N ASP A 176 5.37 -24.62 18.98
CA ASP A 176 4.69 -25.88 19.27
C ASP A 176 3.51 -25.71 20.25
N GLU A 177 3.29 -24.49 20.77
CA GLU A 177 2.24 -24.19 21.72
C GLU A 177 1.03 -23.55 21.02
N ASN A 178 -0.18 -23.97 21.45
CA ASN A 178 -1.39 -23.29 21.01
C ASN A 178 -1.50 -21.93 21.70
N PHE A 179 -1.84 -20.90 20.95
CA PHE A 179 -2.20 -19.60 21.51
C PHE A 179 -3.64 -19.23 21.15
N ASP A 180 -4.36 -18.70 22.13
CA ASP A 180 -5.69 -18.12 21.97
C ASP A 180 -5.58 -16.60 22.09
N VAL A 181 -5.80 -15.86 21.00
CA VAL A 181 -5.86 -14.39 21.02
C VAL A 181 -7.30 -13.94 20.91
N ARG A 182 -7.71 -13.07 21.84
CA ARG A 182 -8.99 -12.36 21.80
C ARG A 182 -8.74 -10.87 21.62
N LEU A 183 -9.10 -10.37 20.45
CA LEU A 183 -9.10 -8.93 20.19
C LEU A 183 -10.42 -8.34 20.70
N ARG A 184 -10.32 -7.29 21.51
CA ARG A 184 -11.47 -6.55 22.02
C ARG A 184 -11.38 -5.11 21.54
N SER A 185 -12.47 -4.59 21.01
CA SER A 185 -12.65 -3.17 20.73
C SER A 185 -13.90 -2.69 21.48
N PRO A 186 -13.85 -1.52 22.16
CA PRO A 186 -15.01 -0.98 22.86
C PRO A 186 -16.24 -0.92 21.97
N GLY A 187 -17.37 -1.47 22.44
CA GLY A 187 -18.64 -1.45 21.69
C GLY A 187 -18.75 -2.43 20.50
N ARG A 188 -17.76 -3.30 20.27
CA ARG A 188 -17.78 -4.33 19.20
C ARG A 188 -17.76 -5.76 19.79
N PRO A 189 -18.34 -6.75 19.10
CA PRO A 189 -18.22 -8.15 19.51
C PRO A 189 -16.75 -8.62 19.54
N ILE A 190 -16.44 -9.57 20.42
CA ILE A 190 -15.09 -10.14 20.54
C ILE A 190 -14.78 -10.97 19.30
N SER A 191 -13.69 -10.65 18.60
CA SER A 191 -13.13 -11.51 17.55
C SER A 191 -12.08 -12.43 18.18
N GLY A 192 -12.27 -13.75 18.02
CA GLY A 192 -11.33 -14.77 18.48
C GLY A 192 -10.55 -15.37 17.31
N CYS A 193 -9.25 -15.54 17.47
CA CYS A 193 -8.41 -16.30 16.54
C CYS A 193 -7.78 -17.48 17.31
N ARG A 194 -7.85 -18.67 16.72
CA ARG A 194 -7.21 -19.89 17.25
C ARG A 194 -6.22 -20.42 16.21
N SER A 195 -4.98 -20.66 16.58
CA SER A 195 -4.06 -21.46 15.76
C SER A 195 -4.21 -22.95 16.10
N ASN A 196 -4.04 -23.83 15.11
CA ASN A 196 -3.97 -25.28 15.30
C ASN A 196 -2.75 -25.81 14.52
N PRO A 197 -1.73 -26.39 15.20
CA PRO A 197 -0.43 -26.70 14.59
C PRO A 197 -0.47 -27.76 13.48
N VAL A 198 -1.59 -28.47 13.29
CA VAL A 198 -1.71 -29.57 12.31
C VAL A 198 -2.00 -29.07 10.87
N ALA A 199 -2.24 -27.78 10.66
CA ALA A 199 -2.67 -27.24 9.36
C ALA A 199 -1.59 -26.48 8.55
N LEU A 200 -0.33 -26.46 9.02
CA LEU A 200 0.77 -25.69 8.41
C LEU A 200 1.88 -26.55 7.79
N GLN A 201 1.59 -27.82 7.44
CA GLN A 201 2.47 -28.66 6.60
C GLN A 201 2.03 -28.65 5.14
#